data_AF-A0A522DIB7-F1
#
_entry.id   AF-A0A522DIB7-F1
#
_cell.length_a   1.000
_cell.length_b   1.000
_cell.length_c   1.000
_cell.angle_alpha   90.00
_cell.angle_beta   90.00
_cell.angle_gamma   90.00
#
_symmetry.space_group_name_H-M   'P 1'
#
loop_
_entity.id
_entity.type
_entity.pdbx_description
1 polymer ?
#
loop_
_entity_poly.entity_id
_entity_poly.type
_entity_poly.pdbx_seq_one_letter_code
_entity_poly.pdbx_strand_id
1 'polypeptide(L)' 'MIEPYSKEIEEQMQELYGRLSEKSRRLYAGVEALKLPHGGVSYIAQLFGCSRDTVGRGIKELGEAETLTGNSSR' A
#
# COMPACT_ATOMS: atom_id res chain seq x y z
N MET A 1 4.62 -18.20 6.08
CA MET A 1 5.81 -17.51 5.53
C MET A 1 5.31 -16.65 4.38
N ILE A 2 5.87 -15.45 4.16
CA ILE A 2 5.46 -14.64 3.01
C ILE A 2 6.09 -15.22 1.76
N GLU A 3 5.25 -15.42 0.75
CA GLU A 3 5.69 -15.56 -0.62
C GLU A 3 5.71 -14.15 -1.21
N PRO A 4 6.91 -13.61 -1.54
CA PRO A 4 6.99 -12.30 -2.15
C PRO A 4 6.30 -12.32 -3.51
N TYR A 5 5.84 -11.15 -3.95
CA TYR A 5 5.42 -10.99 -5.34
C TYR A 5 6.59 -11.31 -6.28
N SER A 6 6.28 -11.67 -7.53
CA SER A 6 7.33 -11.80 -8.53
C SER A 6 8.03 -10.46 -8.73
N LYS A 7 9.30 -10.49 -9.09
CA LYS A 7 10.10 -9.28 -9.31
C LYS A 7 9.43 -8.30 -10.30
N GLU A 8 8.83 -8.83 -11.37
CA GLU A 8 8.10 -8.02 -12.35
C GLU A 8 6.92 -7.26 -11.72
N ILE A 9 6.17 -7.93 -10.83
CA ILE A 9 5.07 -7.30 -10.11
C ILE A 9 5.60 -6.26 -9.11
N GLU A 10 6.67 -6.59 -8.37
CA GLU A 10 7.31 -5.64 -7.45
C GLU A 10 7.73 -4.34 -8.15
N GLU A 11 8.33 -4.42 -9.33
CA GLU A 11 8.74 -3.27 -10.14
C GLU A 11 7.53 -2.42 -10.58
N GLN A 12 6.45 -3.06 -11.05
CA GLN A 12 5.20 -2.36 -11.42
C GLN A 12 4.54 -1.69 -10.21
N MET A 13 4.52 -2.37 -9.06
CA MET A 13 3.98 -1.82 -7.82
C MET A 13 4.77 -0.59 -7.37
N GLN A 14 6.10 -0.62 -7.45
CA GLN A 14 6.97 0.51 -7.12
C GLN A 14 6.76 1.70 -8.06
N GLU A 15 6.64 1.45 -9.37
CA GLU A 15 6.35 2.49 -10.36
C GLU A 15 5.01 3.17 -10.09
N LEU A 16 3.95 2.38 -9.85
CA LEU A 16 2.63 2.90 -9.49
C LEU A 16 2.71 3.71 -8.19
N TYR A 17 3.30 3.13 -7.14
CA TYR A 17 3.48 3.80 -5.85
C TYR A 17 4.15 5.18 -6.02
N GLY A 18 5.20 5.27 -6.86
CA GLY A 18 5.88 6.51 -7.19
C GLY A 18 4.99 7.59 -7.84
N ARG A 19 3.93 7.21 -8.56
CA ARG A 19 3.01 8.14 -9.24
C ARG A 19 1.83 8.60 -8.37
N LEU A 20 1.55 7.90 -7.27
CA LEU A 20 0.44 8.20 -6.38
C LEU A 20 0.71 9.43 -5.51
N SER A 21 -0.36 10.14 -5.14
CA SER A 21 -0.33 11.15 -4.09
C SER A 21 0.02 10.53 -2.74
N GLU A 22 0.45 11.33 -1.76
CA GLU A 22 0.80 10.80 -0.44
C GLU A 22 -0.33 10.00 0.21
N LYS A 23 -1.57 10.50 0.16
CA LYS A 23 -2.75 9.77 0.68
C LYS A 23 -2.93 8.45 -0.06
N SER A 24 -2.93 8.47 -1.39
CA SER A 24 -3.12 7.25 -2.18
C SER A 24 -1.98 6.24 -2.00
N ARG A 25 -0.74 6.69 -1.79
CA ARG A 25 0.41 5.83 -1.44
C ARG A 25 0.16 5.08 -0.14
N ARG A 26 -0.27 5.76 0.93
CA ARG A 26 -0.55 5.12 2.22
C ARG A 26 -1.64 4.07 2.07
N LEU A 27 -2.75 4.42 1.43
CA LEU A 27 -3.87 3.51 1.20
C LEU A 27 -3.45 2.30 0.36
N TYR A 28 -2.73 2.53 -0.73
CA TYR A 28 -2.24 1.45 -1.58
C TYR A 28 -1.31 0.51 -0.82
N ALA A 29 -0.34 1.03 -0.05
CA ALA A 29 0.50 0.21 0.80
C ALA A 29 -0.29 -0.58 1.84
N GLY A 30 -1.34 0.01 2.42
CA GLY A 30 -2.24 -0.67 3.33
C GLY A 30 -2.99 -1.83 2.66
N VAL A 31 -3.55 -1.60 1.47
CA VAL A 31 -4.25 -2.65 0.69
C VAL A 31 -3.32 -3.80 0.35
N GLU A 32 -2.12 -3.51 -0.15
CA GLU A 32 -1.16 -4.56 -0.52
C GLU A 32 -0.68 -5.36 0.70
N ALA A 33 -0.53 -4.72 1.86
CA ALA A 33 -0.14 -5.40 3.09
C ALA A 33 -1.25 -6.32 3.63
N LEU A 34 -2.53 -5.96 3.44
CA LEU A 34 -3.69 -6.76 3.87
C LEU A 34 -3.88 -8.05 3.05
N LYS A 35 -3.36 -8.10 1.82
CA LYS A 35 -3.40 -9.30 0.97
C LYS A 35 -2.46 -10.40 1.46
N LEU A 36 -1.46 -10.04 2.27
CA LEU A 36 -0.38 -10.93 2.66
C LEU A 36 -0.61 -11.46 4.09
N PRO A 37 -0.09 -12.66 4.41
CA PRO A 37 -0.13 -13.19 5.76
C PRO A 37 0.82 -12.41 6.69
N HIS A 38 1.05 -12.94 7.90
CA HIS A 38 1.97 -12.34 8.87
C HIS A 38 3.31 -11.91 8.24
N GLY A 39 3.66 -10.65 8.43
CA GLY A 39 4.84 -10.00 7.86
C GLY A 39 4.56 -9.02 6.72
N GLY A 40 3.31 -8.98 6.20
CA GLY A 40 2.96 -8.21 5.00
C GLY A 40 3.30 -6.73 5.13
N VAL A 41 3.03 -6.17 6.31
CA VAL A 41 3.39 -4.79 6.66
C VAL A 41 4.89 -4.53 6.52
N SER A 42 5.74 -5.45 6.98
CA SER A 42 7.20 -5.26 6.93
C SER A 42 7.71 -5.42 5.50
N TYR A 43 7.18 -6.40 4.77
CA TYR A 43 7.52 -6.63 3.37
C TYR A 43 7.14 -5.44 2.48
N ILE A 44 5.91 -4.94 2.57
CA ILE A 44 5.44 -3.80 1.78
C ILE A 44 6.18 -2.50 2.16
N ALA A 45 6.46 -2.29 3.45
CA ALA A 45 7.26 -1.16 3.89
C ALA A 45 8.67 -1.17 3.25
N GLN A 46 9.31 -2.34 3.20
CA GLN A 46 10.60 -2.51 2.54
C GLN A 46 10.50 -2.31 1.03
N LEU A 47 9.50 -2.91 0.38
CA LEU A 47 9.30 -2.82 -1.07
C LEU A 47 9.10 -1.36 -1.53
N PHE A 48 8.32 -0.58 -0.79
CA PHE A 48 8.03 0.82 -1.12
C PHE A 48 8.98 1.83 -0.48
N GLY A 49 9.97 1.39 0.29
CA GLY A 49 10.91 2.27 0.99
C GLY A 49 10.24 3.22 1.97
N CYS A 50 9.17 2.79 2.65
CA CYS A 50 8.42 3.59 3.62
C CYS A 50 8.44 2.97 5.02
N SER A 51 7.93 3.69 6.03
CA SER A 51 7.88 3.16 7.39
C SER A 51 6.71 2.19 7.56
N ARG A 52 6.86 1.19 8.46
CA ARG A 52 5.76 0.30 8.86
C ARG A 52 4.55 1.08 9.39
N ASP A 53 4.77 2.19 10.08
CA ASP A 53 3.72 3.11 10.51
C ASP A 53 2.95 3.73 9.35
N THR A 54 3.59 3.97 8.20
CA THR A 54 2.92 4.50 7.01
C THR A 54 1.96 3.46 6.42
N VAL A 55 2.39 2.20 6.35
CA VAL A 55 1.54 1.08 5.96
C VAL A 55 0.39 0.88 6.95
N GLY A 56 0.69 0.89 8.25
CA GLY A 56 -0.31 0.74 9.31
C GLY A 56 -1.34 1.87 9.34
N ARG A 57 -0.92 3.12 9.11
CA ARG A 57 -1.85 4.25 8.91
C ARG A 57 -2.74 4.04 7.70
N GLY A 58 -2.20 3.57 6.58
CA GLY A 58 -2.97 3.20 5.41
C GLY A 58 -4.05 2.15 5.71
N ILE A 59 -3.70 1.07 6.43
CA ILE A 59 -4.65 0.04 6.88
C ILE A 59 -5.76 0.63 7.74
N LYS A 60 -5.42 1.51 8.69
CA LYS A 60 -6.40 2.17 9.55
C LYS A 60 -7.34 3.07 8.72
N GLU A 61 -6.78 3.92 7.86
CA GLU A 61 -7.53 4.82 7.00
C GLU A 61 -8.51 4.03 6.10
N LEU A 62 -8.12 2.87 5.55
CA LEU A 62 -9.00 2.01 4.74
C LEU A 62 -10.24 1.49 5.49
N GLY A 63 -10.19 1.40 6.82
CA GLY A 63 -11.32 1.00 7.64
C GLY A 63 -12.27 2.15 8.00
N GLU A 64 -11.94 3.38 7.63
CA GLU A 64 -12.76 4.57 7.89
C GLU A 64 -13.81 4.75 6.77
N ALA A 65 -14.97 5.35 7.05
CA ALA A 65 -16.08 5.40 6.09
C ALA A 65 -15.86 6.36 4.90
N GLU A 66 -14.93 7.32 5.00
CA GLU A 66 -14.73 8.41 4.04
C GLU A 66 -13.44 8.28 3.19
N THR A 67 -12.79 7.12 3.20
CA THR A 67 -11.41 7.02 2.71
C THR A 67 -11.25 7.32 1.22
N LEU A 68 -12.24 6.94 0.41
CA LEU A 68 -12.24 7.03 -1.06
C LEU A 68 -13.23 8.06 -1.62
N THR A 69 -13.67 9.05 -0.83
CA THR A 69 -14.56 10.12 -1.33
C THR A 69 -13.77 11.06 -2.27
N GLY A 70 -13.60 10.62 -3.51
CA GLY A 70 -12.83 11.29 -4.55
C GLY A 70 -13.31 10.83 -5.92
N ASN A 71 -14.62 10.96 -6.17
CA ASN A 71 -15.12 10.96 -7.54
C ASN A 71 -14.58 12.21 -8.24
N SER A 72 -13.44 12.08 -8.92
CA SER A 72 -13.10 12.99 -10.00
C SER A 72 -13.99 12.65 -11.19
N SER A 73 -15.24 13.10 -11.13
CA SER A 73 -15.99 13.46 -12.33
C SER A 73 -15.32 14.70 -12.90
N ARG A 74 -14.48 14.54 -13.94
CA ARG A 74 -14.25 15.49 -15.04
C ARG A 74 -13.24 14.93 -16.02
#